data_AF-A0A5N5MT93-F1
#
_entry.id   AF-A0A5N5MT93-F1
#
_cell.length_a   1.000
_cell.length_b   1.000
_cell.length_c   1.000
_cell.angle_alpha   90.00
_cell.angle_beta   90.00
_cell.angle_gamma   90.00
#
_symmetry.space_group_name_H-M   'P 1'
#
loop_
_entity.id
_entity.type
_entity.pdbx_description
1 polymer ?
#
loop_
_entity_poly.entity_id
_entity_poly.type
_entity_poly.pdbx_seq_one_letter_code
_entity_poly.pdbx_strand_id
1 'polypeptide(L)'
;MPPAKKRKTTKSGKSKADEHVAPASQEQPEVVGASPSQQQEATQSQPEAEPSLSAAPAEQPQLASATEEKVTAASSSTPAQPTPDPSAAAQDRLARFRALQDRAKKSSNANLKEATKESQRLAAATDPTQLTSLGRKHAIASQKLLKAEVEDAGEDFERKRAWDWTVEESEAWDKRVRKKGAHRDNNAFQDYTRESQKVYKRQLRNMGGPDLERYTKQKLAAIERAAAAGTLEIVETEDGEMIAVDKDGSFFSTADSTSFAEHKADKDSVDRLVKDLQKAEEVSLKKRRDRMANKGDDGDVTYINEKNKQFNEKLSRFYNKYTAEIRDSFERGTMI
;
A
#
# COMPACT_ATOMS: atom_id res chain seq x y z
N MET A 1 -24.66 -24.90 42.37
CA MET A 1 -23.47 -24.03 42.37
C MET A 1 -23.40 -23.32 41.02
N PRO A 2 -23.42 -21.98 40.95
CA PRO A 2 -23.31 -21.28 39.67
C PRO A 2 -21.83 -21.15 39.22
N PRO A 3 -21.54 -21.12 37.91
CA PRO A 3 -20.17 -21.12 37.40
C PRO A 3 -19.48 -19.74 37.53
N ALA A 4 -18.20 -19.79 37.92
CA ALA A 4 -17.34 -18.65 38.19
C ALA A 4 -17.08 -17.77 36.95
N LYS A 5 -17.28 -16.46 37.11
CA LYS A 5 -16.91 -15.43 36.13
C LYS A 5 -15.37 -15.35 36.01
N LYS A 6 -14.83 -15.66 34.84
CA LYS A 6 -13.40 -15.45 34.52
C LYS A 6 -13.08 -13.95 34.47
N ARG A 7 -12.10 -13.52 35.26
CA ARG A 7 -11.56 -12.14 35.28
C ARG A 7 -10.71 -11.90 34.03
N LYS A 8 -10.87 -10.71 33.44
CA LYS A 8 -10.08 -10.15 32.34
C LYS A 8 -8.72 -9.71 32.90
N THR A 9 -7.64 -10.35 32.47
CA THR A 9 -6.26 -9.97 32.82
C THR A 9 -5.84 -8.73 32.04
N THR A 10 -5.43 -7.68 32.74
CA THR A 10 -4.81 -6.49 32.18
C THR A 10 -3.35 -6.78 31.79
N LYS A 11 -2.91 -6.13 30.71
CA LYS A 11 -1.59 -6.28 30.09
C LYS A 11 -0.54 -5.62 30.99
N SER A 12 0.41 -6.42 31.49
CA SER A 12 1.55 -5.96 32.28
C SER A 12 2.46 -5.04 31.46
N GLY A 13 2.81 -3.89 32.05
CA GLY A 13 3.81 -2.97 31.52
C GLY A 13 5.19 -3.61 31.46
N LYS A 14 5.91 -3.34 30.37
CA LYS A 14 7.29 -3.76 30.15
C LYS A 14 8.20 -2.61 30.58
N SER A 15 8.84 -2.74 31.74
CA SER A 15 9.94 -1.87 32.16
C SER A 15 11.17 -2.16 31.30
N LYS A 16 11.79 -1.08 30.80
CA LYS A 16 13.12 -1.09 30.18
C LYS A 16 14.15 -1.00 31.30
N ALA A 17 15.09 -1.93 31.33
CA ALA A 17 16.36 -1.77 32.04
C ALA A 17 17.39 -1.19 31.06
N ASP A 18 18.04 -0.12 31.49
CA ASP A 18 19.26 0.44 30.91
C ASP A 18 20.44 -0.50 31.18
N GLU A 19 21.26 -0.76 30.16
CA GLU A 19 22.63 -1.23 30.39
C GLU A 19 23.58 -0.48 29.45
N HIS A 20 24.48 0.26 30.08
CA HIS A 20 25.62 0.94 29.49
C HIS A 20 26.77 -0.07 29.35
N VAL A 21 27.33 -0.24 28.15
CA VAL A 21 28.73 -0.67 27.96
C VAL A 21 29.35 0.12 26.80
N ALA A 22 30.58 0.58 27.07
CA ALA A 22 31.43 1.51 26.32
C ALA A 22 32.18 0.86 25.11
N PRO A 23 32.92 1.65 24.29
CA PRO A 23 33.29 1.30 22.92
C PRO A 23 34.78 0.92 22.71
N ALA A 24 35.04 0.13 21.67
CA ALA A 24 36.34 -0.16 21.03
C ALA A 24 36.03 -0.92 19.71
N SER A 25 36.68 -0.82 18.56
CA SER A 25 37.80 -0.04 18.02
C SER A 25 37.69 -0.06 16.49
N GLN A 26 38.39 0.86 15.85
CA GLN A 26 38.58 1.00 14.41
C GLN A 26 39.29 -0.22 13.79
N GLU A 27 38.90 -0.61 12.57
CA GLU A 27 39.83 -0.99 11.49
C GLU A 27 39.10 -1.13 10.14
N GLN A 28 39.69 -0.52 9.11
CA GLN A 28 39.55 -0.70 7.66
C GLN A 28 40.91 -0.28 7.07
N PRO A 29 41.27 -0.61 5.81
CA PRO A 29 40.69 -1.61 4.88
C PRO A 29 41.79 -2.50 4.23
N GLU A 30 41.39 -3.57 3.54
CA GLU A 30 42.22 -4.11 2.46
C GLU A 30 41.42 -4.35 1.17
N VAL A 31 42.15 -4.15 0.09
CA VAL A 31 41.74 -3.93 -1.29
C VAL A 31 42.17 -5.16 -2.07
N VAL A 32 41.26 -5.86 -2.76
CA VAL A 32 41.64 -6.65 -3.93
C VAL A 32 40.48 -6.66 -4.93
N GLY A 33 40.74 -6.12 -6.11
CA GLY A 33 39.86 -6.24 -7.27
C GLY A 33 40.24 -7.45 -8.12
N ALA A 34 39.24 -8.04 -8.78
CA ALA A 34 39.35 -8.63 -10.11
C ALA A 34 37.96 -9.00 -10.64
N SER A 35 37.58 -8.35 -11.75
CA SER A 35 36.63 -8.84 -12.77
C SER A 35 37.47 -9.54 -13.87
N PRO A 36 36.96 -10.24 -14.92
CA PRO A 36 35.60 -10.15 -15.49
C PRO A 36 34.98 -11.45 -16.12
N SER A 37 33.77 -11.29 -16.66
CA SER A 37 33.20 -11.94 -17.88
C SER A 37 32.52 -13.31 -17.84
N GLN A 38 31.23 -13.33 -18.23
CA GLN A 38 30.58 -14.05 -19.36
C GLN A 38 29.06 -14.08 -19.11
N GLN A 39 28.22 -13.31 -19.82
CA GLN A 39 27.59 -13.61 -21.13
C GLN A 39 26.99 -15.02 -21.26
N GLN A 40 25.65 -15.09 -21.29
CA GLN A 40 24.76 -16.05 -21.98
C GLN A 40 23.33 -15.53 -21.69
N GLU A 41 22.66 -14.80 -22.58
CA GLU A 41 22.05 -15.20 -23.87
C GLU A 41 20.91 -16.22 -23.73
N ALA A 42 19.84 -15.91 -24.49
CA ALA A 42 18.48 -16.36 -24.35
C ALA A 42 18.25 -17.83 -24.73
N THR A 43 17.15 -18.41 -24.24
CA THR A 43 16.36 -19.34 -25.06
C THR A 43 14.91 -19.38 -24.59
N GLN A 44 14.06 -18.79 -25.43
CA GLN A 44 12.63 -19.05 -25.50
C GLN A 44 12.39 -20.50 -25.94
N SER A 45 11.35 -21.13 -25.40
CA SER A 45 10.70 -22.27 -26.05
C SER A 45 9.20 -22.26 -25.73
N GLN A 46 8.41 -21.81 -26.70
CA GLN A 46 7.08 -22.38 -26.95
C GLN A 46 7.27 -23.72 -27.69
N PRO A 47 6.23 -24.57 -27.73
CA PRO A 47 5.67 -24.86 -29.04
C PRO A 47 4.12 -24.90 -29.07
N GLU A 48 3.61 -24.26 -30.13
CA GLU A 48 2.65 -24.76 -31.14
C GLU A 48 1.36 -25.51 -30.73
N ALA A 49 0.24 -24.79 -30.91
CA ALA A 49 -0.90 -25.05 -31.80
C ALA A 49 -1.25 -26.49 -32.28
N GLU A 50 -2.46 -26.94 -31.87
CA GLU A 50 -3.65 -27.34 -32.69
C GLU A 50 -3.48 -28.33 -33.89
N PRO A 51 -4.41 -29.31 -34.04
CA PRO A 51 -5.68 -28.96 -34.72
C PRO A 51 -6.95 -29.67 -34.23
N SER A 52 -8.00 -28.85 -34.05
CA SER A 52 -9.39 -29.00 -34.53
C SER A 52 -9.95 -30.40 -34.87
N LEU A 53 -11.07 -30.77 -34.23
CA LEU A 53 -12.21 -31.43 -34.90
C LEU A 53 -13.56 -31.09 -34.23
N SER A 54 -14.39 -30.37 -35.01
CA SER A 54 -15.84 -30.51 -35.23
C SER A 54 -16.86 -30.51 -34.07
N ALA A 55 -17.65 -29.43 -34.09
CA ALA A 55 -19.11 -29.40 -34.24
C ALA A 55 -20.02 -30.04 -33.17
N ALA A 56 -20.71 -29.15 -32.44
CA ALA A 56 -21.98 -29.39 -31.77
C ALA A 56 -23.09 -29.79 -32.76
N PRO A 57 -24.17 -30.42 -32.27
CA PRO A 57 -25.38 -29.59 -32.13
C PRO A 57 -26.18 -29.81 -30.83
N ALA A 58 -26.79 -28.70 -30.43
CA ALA A 58 -27.91 -28.48 -29.51
C ALA A 58 -28.75 -29.69 -29.08
N GLU A 59 -28.98 -29.79 -27.77
CA GLU A 59 -30.16 -30.47 -27.22
C GLU A 59 -30.76 -29.63 -26.06
N GLN A 60 -32.05 -29.32 -26.21
CA GLN A 60 -32.91 -28.61 -25.26
C GLN A 60 -33.56 -29.60 -24.27
N PRO A 61 -34.18 -29.12 -23.17
CA PRO A 61 -34.28 -29.84 -21.91
C PRO A 61 -35.46 -30.82 -21.86
N GLN A 62 -35.22 -32.03 -21.36
CA GLN A 62 -36.26 -33.01 -21.08
C GLN A 62 -36.63 -33.07 -19.59
N LEU A 63 -37.93 -32.91 -19.35
CA LEU A 63 -38.64 -33.24 -18.12
C LEU A 63 -38.32 -34.68 -17.67
N ALA A 64 -37.97 -34.86 -16.41
CA ALA A 64 -38.13 -36.12 -15.67
C ALA A 64 -38.87 -35.78 -14.37
N SER A 65 -40.17 -36.09 -14.30
CA SER A 65 -40.68 -37.35 -13.74
C SER A 65 -40.53 -37.35 -12.22
N ALA A 66 -41.58 -36.85 -11.57
CA ALA A 66 -41.83 -37.03 -10.15
C ALA A 66 -42.16 -38.51 -9.91
N THR A 67 -41.36 -39.16 -9.06
CA THR A 67 -41.67 -40.48 -8.52
C THR A 67 -42.75 -40.33 -7.46
N GLU A 68 -43.93 -40.88 -7.76
CA GLU A 68 -45.01 -41.11 -6.81
C GLU A 68 -44.59 -42.19 -5.79
N GLU A 69 -44.56 -41.84 -4.51
CA GLU A 69 -44.77 -42.83 -3.44
C GLU A 69 -46.12 -42.58 -2.77
N LYS A 70 -47.01 -43.51 -3.07
CA LYS A 70 -48.34 -43.73 -2.54
C LYS A 70 -48.23 -44.30 -1.13
N VAL A 71 -48.61 -43.51 -0.11
CA VAL A 71 -49.01 -44.07 1.20
C VAL A 71 -50.51 -43.89 1.37
N THR A 72 -51.10 -45.03 1.66
CA THR A 72 -52.50 -45.43 1.71
C THR A 72 -53.38 -44.61 2.66
N ALA A 73 -54.60 -44.36 2.17
CA ALA A 73 -55.74 -43.94 2.95
C ALA A 73 -56.11 -44.99 4.01
N ALA A 74 -56.39 -44.51 5.23
CA ALA A 74 -57.35 -45.13 6.13
C ALA A 74 -58.21 -44.02 6.73
N SER A 75 -59.51 -44.19 6.55
CA SER A 75 -60.61 -43.33 6.93
C SER A 75 -60.65 -43.03 8.42
N SER A 76 -60.89 -41.77 8.78
CA SER A 76 -61.67 -41.45 9.98
C SER A 76 -62.29 -40.07 9.84
N SER A 77 -63.61 -40.09 9.65
CA SER A 77 -64.57 -39.17 10.26
C SER A 77 -64.16 -37.70 10.39
N THR A 78 -64.78 -36.87 9.57
CA THR A 78 -65.17 -35.49 9.91
C THR A 78 -65.44 -35.33 11.41
N PRO A 79 -64.66 -34.53 12.14
CA PRO A 79 -65.16 -33.84 13.30
C PRO A 79 -65.60 -32.45 12.84
N ALA A 80 -66.85 -32.14 13.16
CA ALA A 80 -67.45 -30.85 12.98
C ALA A 80 -66.49 -29.73 13.40
N GLN A 81 -66.36 -28.74 12.52
CA GLN A 81 -65.83 -27.43 12.84
C GLN A 81 -66.50 -26.95 14.15
N PRO A 82 -65.75 -26.57 15.20
CA PRO A 82 -66.23 -25.45 15.99
C PRO A 82 -66.18 -24.29 15.01
N THR A 83 -67.32 -23.72 14.60
CA THR A 83 -67.33 -22.48 13.82
C THR A 83 -66.50 -21.47 14.61
N PRO A 84 -65.27 -21.15 14.19
CA PRO A 84 -64.55 -20.09 14.86
C PRO A 84 -65.33 -18.81 14.59
N ASP A 85 -65.43 -17.93 15.58
CA ASP A 85 -65.96 -16.60 15.34
C ASP A 85 -65.34 -16.06 14.04
N PRO A 86 -66.14 -15.49 13.12
CA PRO A 86 -65.64 -15.06 11.80
C PRO A 86 -64.43 -14.11 11.94
N SER A 87 -64.34 -13.40 13.08
CA SER A 87 -63.21 -12.60 13.51
C SER A 87 -61.92 -13.42 13.77
N ALA A 88 -61.97 -14.52 14.54
CA ALA A 88 -60.80 -15.35 14.85
C ALA A 88 -60.26 -16.08 13.60
N ALA A 89 -61.16 -16.55 12.72
CA ALA A 89 -60.77 -17.16 11.44
C ALA A 89 -60.10 -16.16 10.49
N ALA A 90 -60.58 -14.91 10.48
CA ALA A 90 -59.98 -13.83 9.72
C ALA A 90 -58.59 -13.46 10.27
N GLN A 91 -58.43 -13.42 11.61
CA GLN A 91 -57.14 -13.19 12.26
C GLN A 91 -56.12 -14.29 11.93
N ASP A 92 -56.52 -15.56 11.92
CA ASP A 92 -55.66 -16.68 11.52
C ASP A 92 -55.24 -16.61 10.05
N ARG A 93 -56.14 -16.20 9.15
CA ARG A 93 -55.79 -15.97 7.73
C ARG A 93 -54.82 -14.81 7.57
N LEU A 94 -55.02 -13.72 8.31
CA LEU A 94 -54.11 -12.57 8.33
C LEU A 94 -52.74 -12.94 8.92
N ALA A 95 -52.70 -13.76 9.97
CA ALA A 95 -51.46 -14.27 10.57
C ALA A 95 -50.69 -15.16 9.59
N ARG A 96 -51.37 -16.10 8.91
CA ARG A 96 -50.77 -16.93 7.85
C ARG A 96 -50.26 -16.09 6.68
N PHE A 97 -51.01 -15.05 6.28
CA PHE A 97 -50.59 -14.14 5.22
C PHE A 97 -49.37 -13.31 5.62
N ARG A 98 -49.32 -12.79 6.85
CA ARG A 98 -48.15 -12.09 7.39
C ARG A 98 -46.93 -13.02 7.47
N ALA A 99 -47.10 -14.26 7.93
CA ALA A 99 -46.02 -15.25 7.94
C ALA A 99 -45.50 -15.57 6.53
N LEU A 100 -46.38 -15.63 5.52
CA LEU A 100 -46.00 -15.79 4.12
C LEU A 100 -45.25 -14.57 3.59
N GLN A 101 -45.71 -13.35 3.90
CA GLN A 101 -45.03 -12.12 3.56
C GLN A 101 -43.64 -12.03 4.21
N ASP A 102 -43.51 -12.41 5.47
CA ASP A 102 -42.23 -12.42 6.18
C ASP A 102 -41.28 -13.47 5.61
N ARG A 103 -41.80 -14.65 5.21
CA ARG A 103 -41.01 -15.66 4.50
C ARG A 103 -40.52 -15.13 3.15
N ALA A 104 -41.38 -14.49 2.37
CA ALA A 104 -41.01 -13.89 1.09
C ALA A 104 -39.98 -12.76 1.24
N LYS A 105 -40.12 -11.91 2.27
CA LYS A 105 -39.13 -10.88 2.61
C LYS A 105 -37.81 -11.48 3.08
N LYS A 106 -37.83 -12.57 3.86
CA LYS A 106 -36.61 -13.27 4.30
C LYS A 106 -35.88 -13.89 3.13
N SER A 107 -36.58 -14.56 2.20
CA SER A 107 -35.97 -15.14 1.02
C SER A 107 -35.44 -14.07 0.06
N SER A 108 -36.18 -12.99 -0.19
CA SER A 108 -35.69 -11.90 -1.05
C SER A 108 -34.44 -11.22 -0.46
N ASN A 109 -34.42 -10.98 0.84
CA ASN A 109 -33.25 -10.44 1.53
C ASN A 109 -32.07 -11.41 1.55
N ALA A 110 -32.32 -12.72 1.69
CA ALA A 110 -31.28 -13.74 1.60
C ALA A 110 -30.66 -13.77 0.20
N ASN A 111 -31.50 -13.81 -0.85
CA ASN A 111 -31.04 -13.80 -2.24
C ASN A 111 -30.26 -12.51 -2.57
N LEU A 112 -30.73 -11.34 -2.10
CA LEU A 112 -30.00 -10.08 -2.27
C LEU A 112 -28.64 -10.12 -1.56
N LYS A 113 -28.59 -10.63 -0.33
CA LYS A 113 -27.34 -10.79 0.43
C LYS A 113 -26.39 -11.77 -0.26
N GLU A 114 -26.89 -12.82 -0.89
CA GLU A 114 -26.08 -13.78 -1.61
C GLU A 114 -25.56 -13.19 -2.93
N ALA A 115 -26.42 -12.55 -3.72
CA ALA A 115 -26.03 -11.86 -4.95
C ALA A 115 -25.02 -10.72 -4.68
N THR A 116 -25.18 -9.97 -3.59
CA THR A 116 -24.21 -8.93 -3.19
C THR A 116 -22.89 -9.53 -2.69
N LYS A 117 -22.90 -10.68 -2.01
CA LYS A 117 -21.67 -11.39 -1.64
C LYS A 117 -20.97 -11.97 -2.87
N GLU A 118 -21.73 -12.48 -3.84
CA GLU A 118 -21.19 -12.98 -5.10
C GLU A 118 -20.55 -11.84 -5.91
N SER A 119 -21.23 -10.70 -6.06
CA SER A 119 -20.65 -9.54 -6.73
C SER A 119 -19.42 -9.01 -5.99
N GLN A 120 -19.41 -9.02 -4.66
CA GLN A 120 -18.22 -8.71 -3.86
C GLN A 120 -17.09 -9.74 -4.07
N ARG A 121 -17.38 -11.03 -4.20
CA ARG A 121 -16.37 -12.06 -4.51
C ARG A 121 -15.78 -11.87 -5.90
N LEU A 122 -16.60 -11.58 -6.90
CA LEU A 122 -16.15 -11.30 -8.27
C LEU A 122 -15.32 -10.01 -8.31
N ALA A 123 -15.76 -8.96 -7.62
CA ALA A 123 -15.00 -7.73 -7.47
C ALA A 123 -13.67 -7.95 -6.73
N ALA A 124 -13.67 -8.71 -5.63
CA ALA A 124 -12.48 -9.04 -4.86
C ALA A 124 -11.50 -9.94 -5.62
N ALA A 125 -12.00 -10.85 -6.46
CA ALA A 125 -11.19 -11.68 -7.35
C ALA A 125 -10.54 -10.86 -8.47
N THR A 126 -11.18 -9.76 -8.89
CA THR A 126 -10.69 -8.89 -9.97
C THR A 126 -9.78 -7.77 -9.44
N ASP A 127 -9.92 -7.37 -8.16
CA ASP A 127 -9.15 -6.26 -7.57
C ASP A 127 -7.71 -6.70 -7.17
N PRO A 128 -6.66 -6.17 -7.83
CA PRO A 128 -5.27 -6.54 -7.55
C PRO A 128 -4.81 -6.16 -6.13
N THR A 129 -5.42 -5.14 -5.51
CA THR A 129 -5.05 -4.70 -4.16
C THR A 129 -5.53 -5.68 -3.10
N GLN A 130 -6.72 -6.26 -3.30
CA GLN A 130 -7.29 -7.25 -2.41
C GLN A 130 -6.55 -8.58 -2.50
N LEU A 131 -6.21 -9.02 -3.73
CA LEU A 131 -5.37 -10.20 -3.95
C LEU A 131 -4.04 -10.12 -3.19
N THR A 132 -3.36 -8.98 -3.24
CA THR A 132 -2.11 -8.76 -2.49
C THR A 132 -2.33 -8.88 -0.98
N SER A 133 -3.42 -8.32 -0.45
CA SER A 133 -3.75 -8.38 0.97
C SER A 133 -4.10 -9.80 1.43
N LEU A 134 -4.81 -10.56 0.60
CA LEU A 134 -5.19 -11.95 0.85
C LEU A 134 -3.96 -12.85 0.80
N GLY A 135 -3.08 -12.68 -0.20
CA GLY A 135 -1.82 -13.40 -0.29
C GLY A 135 -0.93 -13.17 0.95
N ARG A 136 -0.83 -11.93 1.44
CA ARG A 136 -0.14 -11.64 2.72
C ARG A 136 -0.77 -12.34 3.90
N LYS A 137 -2.10 -12.33 4.02
CA LYS A 137 -2.82 -13.02 5.12
C LYS A 137 -2.62 -14.53 5.05
N HIS A 138 -2.68 -15.11 3.85
CA HIS A 138 -2.43 -16.52 3.62
C HIS A 138 -1.00 -16.91 4.01
N ALA A 139 0.01 -16.15 3.57
CA ALA A 139 1.40 -16.39 3.95
C ALA A 139 1.65 -16.27 5.46
N ILE A 140 1.01 -15.30 6.13
CA ILE A 140 1.08 -15.17 7.60
C ILE A 140 0.41 -16.37 8.29
N ALA A 141 -0.73 -16.84 7.75
CA ALA A 141 -1.44 -17.98 8.31
C ALA A 141 -0.65 -19.28 8.15
N SER A 142 -0.11 -19.55 6.96
CA SER A 142 0.74 -20.73 6.72
C SER A 142 1.99 -20.71 7.59
N GLN A 143 2.64 -19.55 7.73
CA GLN A 143 3.80 -19.41 8.63
C GLN A 143 3.43 -19.69 10.10
N LYS A 144 2.25 -19.25 10.55
CA LYS A 144 1.78 -19.51 11.93
C LYS A 144 1.44 -20.99 12.15
N LEU A 145 0.85 -21.66 11.16
CA LEU A 145 0.59 -23.10 11.22
C LEU A 145 1.89 -23.88 11.29
N LEU A 146 2.85 -23.59 10.38
CA LEU A 146 4.18 -24.20 10.41
C LEU A 146 4.91 -23.96 11.74
N LYS A 147 4.79 -22.75 12.30
CA LYS A 147 5.36 -22.45 13.62
C LYS A 147 4.74 -23.33 14.72
N ALA A 148 3.42 -23.49 14.73
CA ALA A 148 2.74 -24.34 15.70
C ALA A 148 3.11 -25.81 15.55
N GLU A 149 3.17 -26.33 14.32
CA GLU A 149 3.57 -27.72 14.05
C GLU A 149 5.01 -28.01 14.52
N VAL A 150 5.93 -27.06 14.31
CA VAL A 150 7.33 -27.21 14.73
C VAL A 150 7.48 -27.09 16.25
N GLU A 151 6.71 -26.20 16.91
CA GLU A 151 6.65 -26.08 18.37
C GLU A 151 6.02 -27.33 19.02
N ASP A 152 4.96 -27.89 18.44
CA ASP A 152 4.30 -29.13 18.88
C ASP A 152 5.24 -30.35 18.72
N ALA A 153 6.13 -30.33 17.73
CA ALA A 153 7.19 -31.32 17.56
C ALA A 153 8.38 -31.12 18.52
N GLY A 154 8.41 -30.02 19.29
CA GLY A 154 9.48 -29.69 20.25
C GLY A 154 10.74 -29.08 19.62
N GLU A 155 10.67 -28.62 18.37
CA GLU A 155 11.76 -27.96 17.65
C GLU A 155 11.66 -26.41 17.75
N ASP A 156 12.81 -25.72 17.68
CA ASP A 156 12.85 -24.25 17.61
C ASP A 156 12.59 -23.76 16.17
N PHE A 157 11.40 -23.22 15.89
CA PHE A 157 11.03 -22.71 14.55
C PHE A 157 12.01 -21.66 13.99
N GLU A 158 12.44 -20.71 14.83
CA GLU A 158 13.35 -19.64 14.41
C GLU A 158 14.74 -20.18 14.06
N ARG A 159 15.19 -21.23 14.77
CA ARG A 159 16.45 -21.91 14.48
C ARG A 159 16.36 -22.65 13.16
N LYS A 160 15.32 -23.47 12.95
CA LYS A 160 15.09 -24.22 11.70
C LYS A 160 15.04 -23.30 10.49
N ARG A 161 14.34 -22.16 10.62
CA ARG A 161 14.28 -21.14 9.57
C ARG A 161 15.63 -20.45 9.33
N ALA A 162 16.41 -20.19 10.36
CA ALA A 162 17.72 -19.54 10.22
C ALA A 162 18.74 -20.43 9.49
N TRP A 163 18.54 -21.76 9.50
CA TRP A 163 19.38 -22.69 8.75
C TRP A 163 19.22 -22.54 7.23
N ASP A 164 18.03 -22.14 6.77
CA ASP A 164 17.73 -21.98 5.35
C ASP A 164 18.17 -20.59 4.80
N TRP A 165 18.71 -19.71 5.64
CA TRP A 165 19.17 -18.40 5.18
C TRP A 165 20.47 -18.49 4.39
N THR A 166 20.40 -18.07 3.13
CA THR A 166 21.59 -17.86 2.31
C THR A 166 22.30 -16.56 2.71
N VAL A 167 23.60 -16.50 2.47
CA VAL A 167 24.41 -15.30 2.74
C VAL A 167 23.85 -14.08 2.00
N GLU A 168 23.48 -14.26 0.73
CA GLU A 168 22.90 -13.19 -0.10
C GLU A 168 21.56 -12.68 0.46
N GLU A 169 20.70 -13.56 0.97
CA GLU A 169 19.43 -13.17 1.57
C GLU A 169 19.65 -12.36 2.86
N SER A 170 20.61 -12.79 3.69
CA SER A 170 20.98 -12.08 4.91
C SER A 170 21.52 -10.67 4.59
N GLU A 171 22.43 -10.54 3.63
CA GLU A 171 22.97 -9.24 3.23
C GLU A 171 21.89 -8.30 2.64
N ALA A 172 20.99 -8.85 1.82
CA ALA A 172 19.87 -8.10 1.27
C ALA A 172 18.90 -7.64 2.38
N TRP A 173 18.68 -8.49 3.38
CA TRP A 173 17.89 -8.17 4.58
C TRP A 173 18.55 -7.05 5.38
N ASP A 174 19.84 -7.15 5.67
CA ASP A 174 20.59 -6.14 6.41
C ASP A 174 20.63 -4.79 5.67
N LYS A 175 20.83 -4.81 4.35
CA LYS A 175 20.73 -3.62 3.50
C LYS A 175 19.34 -2.98 3.60
N ARG A 176 18.28 -3.77 3.64
CA ARG A 176 16.90 -3.29 3.80
C ARG A 176 16.65 -2.70 5.18
N VAL A 177 17.10 -3.38 6.24
CA VAL A 177 16.97 -2.91 7.64
C VAL A 177 17.75 -1.62 7.83
N ARG A 178 19.01 -1.56 7.37
CA ARG A 178 19.85 -0.36 7.40
C ARG A 178 19.22 0.80 6.65
N LYS A 179 18.69 0.56 5.43
CA LYS A 179 17.96 1.57 4.66
C LYS A 179 16.74 2.09 5.41
N LYS A 180 15.97 1.20 6.05
CA LYS A 180 14.80 1.57 6.87
C LYS A 180 15.21 2.40 8.10
N GLY A 181 16.29 2.02 8.79
CA GLY A 181 16.87 2.78 9.90
C GLY A 181 17.28 4.18 9.46
N ALA A 182 18.08 4.27 8.40
CA ALA A 182 18.49 5.56 7.83
C ALA A 182 17.28 6.43 7.41
N HIS A 183 16.23 5.86 6.85
CA HIS A 183 15.02 6.63 6.51
C HIS A 183 14.26 7.13 7.74
N ARG A 184 14.22 6.36 8.83
CA ARG A 184 13.64 6.78 10.10
C ARG A 184 14.41 7.97 10.68
N ASP A 185 15.73 7.87 10.69
CA ASP A 185 16.58 8.88 11.33
C ASP A 185 16.64 10.17 10.49
N ASN A 186 16.59 10.06 9.15
CA ASN A 186 16.49 11.19 8.21
C ASN A 186 15.07 11.81 8.10
N ASN A 187 14.13 11.41 8.96
CA ASN A 187 12.81 12.03 9.00
C ASN A 187 12.78 13.33 9.81
N ALA A 188 13.60 13.44 10.86
CA ALA A 188 13.68 14.64 11.67
C ALA A 188 14.28 15.81 10.89
N PHE A 189 13.77 17.03 11.12
CA PHE A 189 14.38 18.24 10.60
C PHE A 189 15.76 18.42 11.24
N GLN A 190 16.77 18.69 10.40
CA GLN A 190 18.16 18.90 10.82
C GLN A 190 18.62 20.30 10.39
N ASP A 191 18.61 20.55 9.08
CA ASP A 191 19.01 21.81 8.45
C ASP A 191 18.18 22.07 7.19
N TYR A 192 18.05 23.34 6.82
CA TYR A 192 17.35 23.81 5.62
C TYR A 192 17.99 23.28 4.34
N THR A 193 19.33 23.18 4.27
CA THR A 193 20.02 22.65 3.07
C THR A 193 19.69 21.18 2.81
N ARG A 194 19.63 20.37 3.87
CA ARG A 194 19.28 18.94 3.78
C ARG A 194 17.81 18.75 3.43
N GLU A 195 16.93 19.55 4.02
CA GLU A 195 15.50 19.49 3.70
C GLU A 195 15.22 19.93 2.26
N SER A 196 15.89 21.00 1.77
CA SER A 196 15.77 21.43 0.38
C SER A 196 16.27 20.35 -0.59
N GLN A 197 17.40 19.69 -0.29
CA GLN A 197 17.91 18.58 -1.08
C GLN A 197 16.92 17.39 -1.12
N LYS A 198 16.26 17.09 0.01
CA LYS A 198 15.24 16.04 0.09
C LYS A 198 13.98 16.38 -0.72
N VAL A 199 13.56 17.64 -0.68
CA VAL A 199 12.46 18.17 -1.49
C VAL A 199 12.81 18.08 -2.98
N TYR A 200 14.00 18.53 -3.36
CA TYR A 200 14.51 18.49 -4.73
C TYR A 200 14.58 17.06 -5.27
N LYS A 201 15.21 16.11 -4.53
CA LYS A 201 15.27 14.70 -4.94
C LYS A 201 13.89 14.08 -5.12
N ARG A 202 12.92 14.47 -4.27
CA ARG A 202 11.53 14.01 -4.40
C ARG A 202 10.86 14.61 -5.63
N GLN A 203 11.06 15.90 -5.90
CA GLN A 203 10.56 16.56 -7.11
C GLN A 203 11.14 15.90 -8.35
N LEU A 204 12.46 15.67 -8.40
CA LEU A 204 13.12 15.00 -9.51
C LEU A 204 12.54 13.60 -9.79
N ARG A 205 12.27 12.81 -8.74
CA ARG A 205 11.60 11.51 -8.90
C ARG A 205 10.15 11.64 -9.40
N ASN A 206 9.47 12.74 -9.06
CA ASN A 206 8.08 12.98 -9.43
C ASN A 206 7.92 13.59 -10.82
N MET A 207 8.92 14.30 -11.34
CA MET A 207 8.89 14.95 -12.67
C MET A 207 8.92 13.95 -13.84
N GLY A 208 9.13 12.66 -13.56
CA GLY A 208 9.23 11.62 -14.59
C GLY A 208 10.60 11.63 -15.29
N GLY A 209 10.74 10.75 -16.28
CA GLY A 209 11.93 10.72 -17.13
C GLY A 209 11.92 11.87 -18.14
N PRO A 210 13.10 12.34 -18.60
CA PRO A 210 13.19 13.29 -19.72
C PRO A 210 12.56 12.73 -21.00
N ASP A 211 11.97 13.60 -21.82
CA ASP A 211 11.52 13.27 -23.17
C ASP A 211 12.73 13.22 -24.12
N LEU A 212 13.20 11.99 -24.39
CA LEU A 212 14.40 11.75 -25.19
C LEU A 212 14.21 12.15 -26.66
N GLU A 213 13.02 12.00 -27.24
CA GLU A 213 12.77 12.33 -28.64
C GLU A 213 12.80 13.84 -28.87
N ARG A 214 12.20 14.59 -27.95
CA ARG A 214 12.27 16.06 -28.01
C ARG A 214 13.70 16.54 -27.86
N TYR A 215 14.45 15.94 -26.93
CA TYR A 215 15.86 16.27 -26.73
C TYR A 215 16.70 15.98 -27.97
N THR A 216 16.54 14.83 -28.63
CA THR A 216 17.29 14.49 -29.85
C THR A 216 16.94 15.42 -31.01
N LYS A 217 15.65 15.78 -31.18
CA LYS A 217 15.22 16.76 -32.19
C LYS A 217 15.86 18.14 -31.95
N GLN A 218 15.86 18.60 -30.70
CA GLN A 218 16.50 19.87 -30.34
C GLN A 218 18.01 19.83 -30.55
N LYS A 219 18.65 18.71 -30.22
CA LYS A 219 20.08 18.48 -30.48
C LYS A 219 20.42 18.56 -31.96
N LEU A 220 19.68 17.84 -32.81
CA LEU A 220 19.91 17.84 -34.25
C LEU A 220 19.67 19.23 -34.85
N ALA A 221 18.60 19.92 -34.46
CA ALA A 221 18.32 21.28 -34.94
C ALA A 221 19.39 22.30 -34.52
N ALA A 222 20.01 22.12 -33.35
CA ALA A 222 21.11 22.97 -32.91
C ALA A 222 22.39 22.68 -33.69
N ILE A 223 22.70 21.40 -33.95
CA ILE A 223 23.83 20.99 -34.81
C ILE A 223 23.64 21.53 -36.23
N GLU A 224 22.44 21.43 -36.80
CA GLU A 224 22.13 21.95 -38.14
C GLU A 224 22.32 23.48 -38.21
N ARG A 225 21.89 24.21 -37.17
CA ARG A 225 22.09 25.66 -37.10
C ARG A 225 23.57 26.04 -36.99
N ALA A 226 24.34 25.31 -36.18
CA ALA A 226 25.78 25.51 -36.05
C ALA A 226 26.53 25.16 -37.36
N ALA A 227 26.10 24.09 -38.05
CA ALA A 227 26.62 23.74 -39.36
C ALA A 227 26.31 24.82 -40.42
N ALA A 228 25.09 25.37 -40.41
CA ALA A 228 24.69 26.46 -41.30
C ALA A 228 25.43 27.77 -41.00
N ALA A 229 25.75 28.03 -39.72
CA ALA A 229 26.54 29.18 -39.29
C ALA A 229 28.05 28.98 -39.54
N GLY A 230 28.50 27.77 -39.88
CA GLY A 230 29.91 27.44 -40.08
C GLY A 230 30.72 27.42 -38.78
N THR A 231 30.06 27.25 -37.63
CA THR A 231 30.68 27.33 -36.28
C THR A 231 31.12 25.96 -35.74
N LEU A 232 30.93 24.90 -36.54
CA LEU A 232 31.42 23.56 -36.24
C LEU A 232 32.93 23.49 -36.49
N GLU A 233 33.69 23.34 -35.42
CA GLU A 233 35.13 23.08 -35.47
C GLU A 233 35.36 21.57 -35.52
N ILE A 234 36.05 21.12 -36.57
CA ILE A 234 36.42 19.72 -36.72
C ILE A 234 37.72 19.51 -35.94
N VAL A 235 37.62 18.86 -34.77
CA VAL A 235 38.76 18.54 -33.94
C VAL A 235 39.16 17.09 -34.21
N GLU A 236 40.38 16.88 -34.69
CA GLU A 236 40.99 15.55 -34.77
C GLU A 236 41.40 15.14 -33.34
N THR A 237 40.78 14.07 -32.83
CA THR A 237 41.18 13.47 -31.55
C THR A 237 42.46 12.65 -31.70
N GLU A 238 43.16 12.36 -30.59
CA GLU A 238 44.42 11.60 -30.57
C GLU A 238 44.31 10.20 -31.20
N ASP A 239 43.10 9.66 -31.30
CA ASP A 239 42.78 8.38 -31.94
C ASP A 239 42.51 8.49 -33.46
N GLY A 240 42.60 9.69 -34.04
CA GLY A 240 42.36 9.95 -35.46
C GLY A 240 40.88 10.07 -35.86
N GLU A 241 39.96 10.09 -34.89
CA GLU A 241 38.53 10.34 -35.15
C GLU A 241 38.26 11.85 -35.20
N MET A 242 37.65 12.32 -36.30
CA MET A 242 37.21 13.71 -36.46
C MET A 242 35.88 13.94 -35.75
N ILE A 243 35.89 14.71 -34.66
CA ILE A 243 34.69 15.08 -33.91
C ILE A 243 34.34 16.53 -34.23
N ALA A 244 33.12 16.75 -34.72
CA ALA A 244 32.58 18.09 -34.91
C ALA A 244 32.15 18.67 -33.55
N VAL A 245 32.96 19.58 -33.01
CA VAL A 245 32.72 20.27 -31.74
C VAL A 245 32.20 21.68 -32.06
N ASP A 246 31.07 22.02 -31.47
CA ASP A 246 30.50 23.36 -31.56
C ASP A 246 31.25 24.32 -30.62
N LYS A 247 32.00 25.26 -31.19
CA LYS A 247 32.89 26.18 -30.43
C LYS A 247 32.11 27.23 -29.66
N ASP A 248 30.98 27.68 -30.20
CA ASP A 248 30.16 28.76 -29.63
C ASP A 248 29.19 28.26 -28.55
N GLY A 249 29.13 26.94 -28.33
CA GLY A 249 28.28 26.33 -27.30
C GLY A 249 26.79 26.53 -27.53
N SER A 250 26.34 26.52 -28.80
CA SER A 250 24.95 26.73 -29.19
C SER A 250 24.02 25.64 -28.62
N PHE A 251 24.50 24.39 -28.52
CA PHE A 251 23.78 23.29 -27.86
C PHE A 251 24.40 22.91 -26.51
N PHE A 252 25.71 22.73 -26.48
CA PHE A 252 26.46 22.46 -25.25
C PHE A 252 27.03 23.78 -24.73
N SER A 253 26.23 24.48 -23.93
CA SER A 253 26.58 25.79 -23.37
C SER A 253 27.91 25.74 -22.60
N THR A 254 28.85 26.60 -23.01
CA THR A 254 30.09 26.89 -22.29
C THR A 254 29.89 28.12 -21.39
N ALA A 255 30.81 28.37 -20.45
CA ALA A 255 30.68 29.47 -19.48
C ALA A 255 30.49 30.86 -20.14
N ASP A 256 31.02 31.03 -21.35
CA ASP A 256 30.96 32.29 -22.10
C ASP A 256 29.81 32.34 -23.13
N SER A 257 29.03 31.27 -23.26
CA SER A 257 27.91 31.20 -24.21
C SER A 257 26.67 31.95 -23.69
N THR A 258 26.02 32.72 -24.56
CA THR A 258 24.84 33.55 -24.22
C THR A 258 23.52 33.02 -24.80
N SER A 259 23.57 31.88 -25.50
CA SER A 259 22.43 31.26 -26.20
C SER A 259 21.22 30.95 -25.32
N PHE A 260 21.41 30.78 -24.00
CA PHE A 260 20.32 30.60 -23.03
C PHE A 260 19.35 31.79 -22.99
N ALA A 261 19.83 33.01 -23.22
CA ALA A 261 18.99 34.22 -23.15
C ALA A 261 17.93 34.28 -24.26
N GLU A 262 18.17 33.62 -25.39
CA GLU A 262 17.28 33.61 -26.55
C GLU A 262 16.24 32.47 -26.48
N HIS A 263 16.43 31.49 -25.60
CA HIS A 263 15.57 30.31 -25.53
C HIS A 263 14.18 30.64 -24.96
N LYS A 264 13.16 30.57 -25.83
CA LYS A 264 11.75 30.66 -25.43
C LYS A 264 11.18 29.27 -25.27
N ALA A 265 10.89 28.89 -24.03
CA ALA A 265 10.27 27.61 -23.72
C ALA A 265 8.86 27.53 -24.33
N ASP A 266 8.52 26.35 -24.81
CA ASP A 266 7.19 26.04 -25.32
C ASP A 266 6.11 26.14 -24.22
N LYS A 267 4.91 26.59 -24.59
CA LYS A 267 3.83 26.87 -23.66
C LYS A 267 3.40 25.63 -22.88
N ASP A 268 3.36 24.46 -23.53
CA ASP A 268 3.03 23.20 -22.87
C ASP A 268 4.04 22.84 -21.77
N SER A 269 5.31 23.22 -21.96
CA SER A 269 6.38 22.94 -21.01
C SER A 269 6.26 23.83 -19.77
N VAL A 270 5.89 25.09 -19.98
CA VAL A 270 5.58 26.04 -18.90
C VAL A 270 4.35 25.58 -18.12
N ASP A 271 3.30 25.15 -18.81
CA ASP A 271 2.07 24.69 -18.17
C ASP A 271 2.28 23.40 -17.35
N ARG A 272 3.17 22.49 -17.80
CA ARG A 272 3.61 21.33 -17.02
C ARG A 272 4.33 21.75 -15.74
N LEU A 273 5.27 22.69 -15.82
CA LEU A 273 5.98 23.22 -14.64
C LEU A 273 5.01 23.85 -13.63
N VAL A 274 4.07 24.67 -14.11
CA VAL A 274 3.07 25.32 -13.24
C VAL A 274 2.19 24.28 -12.54
N LYS A 275 1.73 23.25 -13.26
CA LYS A 275 0.96 22.15 -12.66
C LYS A 275 1.76 21.40 -11.59
N ASP A 276 3.04 21.17 -11.82
CA ASP A 276 3.91 20.50 -10.84
C ASP A 276 4.13 21.34 -9.58
N LEU A 277 4.28 22.67 -9.72
CA LEU A 277 4.35 23.59 -8.59
C LEU A 277 3.05 23.61 -7.78
N GLN A 278 1.90 23.73 -8.46
CA GLN A 278 0.58 23.71 -7.82
C GLN A 278 0.35 22.38 -7.07
N LYS A 279 0.67 21.25 -7.71
CA LYS A 279 0.58 19.92 -7.08
C LYS A 279 1.47 19.81 -5.85
N ALA A 280 2.67 20.38 -5.87
CA ALA A 280 3.57 20.37 -4.73
C ALA A 280 2.99 21.19 -3.55
N GLU A 281 2.40 22.34 -3.83
CA GLU A 281 1.72 23.19 -2.84
C GLU A 281 0.49 22.49 -2.25
N GLU A 282 -0.37 21.91 -3.09
CA GLU A 282 -1.56 21.17 -2.67
C GLU A 282 -1.21 20.02 -1.74
N VAL A 283 -0.16 19.25 -2.06
CA VAL A 283 0.32 18.16 -1.19
C VAL A 283 0.80 18.70 0.16
N SER A 284 1.45 19.86 0.19
CA SER A 284 1.90 20.51 1.42
C SER A 284 0.72 20.97 2.28
N LEU A 285 -0.25 21.65 1.64
CA LEU A 285 -1.47 22.15 2.28
C LEU A 285 -2.33 21.00 2.82
N LYS A 286 -2.51 19.93 2.03
CA LYS A 286 -3.22 18.73 2.44
C LYS A 286 -2.58 18.11 3.68
N LYS A 287 -1.26 17.90 3.69
CA LYS A 287 -0.55 17.37 4.87
C LYS A 287 -0.70 18.27 6.10
N ARG A 288 -0.74 19.59 5.92
CA ARG A 288 -1.01 20.53 7.02
C ARG A 288 -2.44 20.39 7.53
N ARG A 289 -3.42 20.30 6.63
CA ARG A 289 -4.84 20.12 6.97
C ARG A 289 -5.08 18.80 7.69
N ASP A 290 -4.53 17.69 7.18
CA ASP A 290 -4.66 16.36 7.78
C ASP A 290 -4.08 16.33 9.20
N ARG A 291 -2.94 17.00 9.43
CA ARG A 291 -2.35 17.15 10.78
C ARG A 291 -3.19 17.99 11.73
N MET A 292 -3.98 18.94 11.22
CA MET A 292 -4.91 19.71 12.06
C MET A 292 -6.20 18.94 12.33
N ALA A 293 -6.71 18.20 11.34
CA ALA A 293 -7.91 17.37 11.46
C ALA A 293 -7.72 16.19 12.43
N ASN A 294 -6.59 15.48 12.34
CA ASN A 294 -6.25 14.36 13.24
C ASN A 294 -5.90 14.80 14.68
N LYS A 295 -6.02 16.10 14.98
CA LYS A 295 -5.67 16.71 16.26
C LYS A 295 -6.90 17.13 17.07
N GLY A 296 -8.08 16.74 16.59
CA GLY A 296 -9.35 16.95 17.27
C GLY A 296 -9.81 15.68 17.97
N ASP A 297 -10.14 15.85 19.26
CA ASP A 297 -11.35 15.29 19.89
C ASP A 297 -11.31 13.94 20.63
N ASP A 298 -10.15 13.30 20.80
CA ASP A 298 -10.08 12.06 21.62
C ASP A 298 -9.63 12.28 23.08
N GLY A 299 -9.38 13.52 23.51
CA GLY A 299 -8.84 13.81 24.85
C GLY A 299 -9.47 15.01 25.54
N ASP A 300 -9.27 15.10 26.85
CA ASP A 300 -9.82 16.17 27.69
C ASP A 300 -9.45 17.57 27.18
N VAL A 301 -10.47 18.42 27.07
CA VAL A 301 -10.32 19.79 26.58
C VAL A 301 -9.66 20.65 27.66
N THR A 302 -8.35 20.88 27.51
CA THR A 302 -7.53 21.70 28.42
C THR A 302 -7.40 23.16 27.98
N TYR A 303 -8.14 23.60 26.97
CA TYR A 303 -8.01 24.93 26.35
C TYR A 303 -9.35 25.62 26.15
N ILE A 304 -9.35 26.96 26.23
CA ILE A 304 -10.53 27.80 25.99
C ILE A 304 -10.55 28.36 24.56
N ASN A 305 -9.38 28.66 23.99
CA ASN A 305 -9.25 29.21 22.64
C ASN A 305 -8.17 28.45 21.82
N GLU A 306 -8.16 28.64 20.50
CA GLU A 306 -7.22 27.94 19.58
C GLU A 306 -5.76 28.34 19.83
N LYS A 307 -5.49 29.58 20.23
CA LYS A 307 -4.12 30.02 20.59
C LYS A 307 -3.62 29.33 21.86
N ASN A 308 -4.49 29.15 22.85
CA ASN A 308 -4.23 28.44 24.10
C ASN A 308 -4.04 26.95 23.82
N LYS A 309 -4.80 26.36 22.89
CA LYS A 309 -4.55 25.00 22.39
C LYS A 309 -3.11 24.86 21.86
N GLN A 310 -2.70 25.74 20.96
CA GLN A 310 -1.35 25.72 20.38
C GLN A 310 -0.26 25.96 21.43
N PHE A 311 -0.54 26.79 22.42
CA PHE A 311 0.37 27.03 23.55
C PHE A 311 0.49 25.80 24.47
N ASN A 312 -0.63 25.20 24.88
CA ASN A 312 -0.64 23.97 25.69
C ASN A 312 0.02 22.80 24.97
N GLU A 313 -0.12 22.71 23.64
CA GLU A 313 0.59 21.73 22.83
C GLU A 313 2.10 22.01 22.74
N LYS A 314 2.50 23.28 22.75
CA LYS A 314 3.92 23.63 22.86
C LYS A 314 4.43 23.16 24.23
N LEU A 315 3.73 23.50 25.31
CA LEU A 315 4.09 23.06 26.66
C LEU A 315 4.15 21.53 26.76
N SER A 316 3.18 20.83 26.18
CA SER A 316 3.12 19.37 26.24
C SER A 316 4.33 18.71 25.57
N ARG A 317 4.84 19.28 24.47
CA ARG A 317 6.04 18.76 23.80
C ARG A 317 7.31 18.89 24.64
N PHE A 318 7.45 19.96 25.43
CA PHE A 318 8.66 20.23 26.21
C PHE A 318 8.59 19.66 27.62
N TYR A 319 7.44 19.78 28.30
CA TYR A 319 7.32 19.53 29.73
C TYR A 319 6.67 18.20 30.09
N ASN A 320 5.84 17.58 29.23
CA ASN A 320 5.18 16.31 29.59
C ASN A 320 6.18 15.20 29.92
N LYS A 321 7.39 15.24 29.36
CA LYS A 321 8.45 14.28 29.71
C LYS A 321 8.83 14.36 31.20
N TYR A 322 8.76 15.55 31.80
CA TYR A 322 9.16 15.81 33.19
C TYR A 322 7.96 15.88 34.13
N THR A 323 6.76 16.20 33.63
CA THR A 323 5.54 16.36 34.44
C THR A 323 4.61 15.16 34.36
N ALA A 324 5.06 14.03 33.81
CA ALA A 324 4.27 12.80 33.68
C ALA A 324 3.73 12.33 35.03
N GLU A 325 4.59 12.26 36.06
CA GLU A 325 4.19 11.83 37.41
C GLU A 325 3.15 12.75 38.04
N ILE A 326 3.33 14.07 37.87
CA ILE A 326 2.38 15.07 38.36
C ILE A 326 1.02 14.89 37.68
N ARG A 327 1.01 14.72 36.36
CA ARG A 327 -0.22 14.48 35.58
C ARG A 327 -0.93 13.21 36.03
N ASP A 328 -0.19 12.13 36.15
CA ASP A 328 -0.66 10.84 36.62
C ASP A 328 -1.26 10.93 38.03
N SER A 329 -0.63 11.69 38.94
CA SER A 329 -1.17 11.94 40.28
C SER A 329 -2.45 12.77 40.25
N PHE A 330 -2.58 13.76 39.34
CA PHE A 330 -3.85 14.47 39.13
C PHE A 330 -4.94 13.52 38.63
N GLU A 331 -4.63 12.64 37.66
CA GLU A 331 -5.58 11.65 37.14
C GLU A 331 -5.96 10.58 38.19
N ARG A 332 -5.07 10.30 39.15
CA ARG A 332 -5.32 9.42 40.31
C ARG A 332 -5.98 10.13 41.52
N GLY A 333 -6.35 11.40 41.41
CA GLY A 333 -7.05 12.13 42.48
C GLY A 333 -6.14 12.77 43.52
N THR A 334 -4.96 13.24 43.11
CA THR A 334 -3.97 13.99 43.93
C THR A 334 -3.39 13.25 45.13
N MET A 335 -3.58 11.93 45.25
CA MET A 335 -2.79 11.12 46.18
C MET A 335 -1.33 11.08 45.70
N ILE A 336 -0.44 11.51 46.59
CA ILE A 336 1.03 11.37 46.46
C ILE A 336 1.43 9.91 46.56
#